data_AF-X0ZMJ1-F1
#
_entry.id   AF-X0ZMJ1-F1
#
_cell.length_a   1.000
_cell.length_b   1.000
_cell.length_c   1.000
_cell.angle_alpha   90.00
_cell.angle_beta   90.00
_cell.angle_gamma   90.00
#
_symmetry.space_group_name_H-M   'P 1'
#
loop_
_entity.id
_entity.type
_entity.pdbx_description
1 polymer ?
#
loop_
_entity_poly.entity_id
_entity_poly.type
_entity_poly.pdbx_seq_one_letter_code
_entity_poly.pdbx_strand_id
1 'polypeptide(L)'
;MREAGILDGDYVLVRPQSMAEKGEIVAASIGNEATVKYFFPEKNRVVLKPANSDFEPLVLNEGSDDFKILGKVILVLRILKEKPSFYKKNRLS
;
A
#
# COMPACT_ATOMS: atom_id res chain seq x y z
N MET A 1 -2.33 4.89 -2.71
CA MET A 1 -2.91 4.63 -1.37
C MET A 1 -3.03 5.92 -0.55
N ARG A 2 -3.22 7.07 -1.21
CA ARG A 2 -3.16 8.40 -0.59
C ARG A 2 -4.26 8.59 0.46
N GLU A 3 -5.47 8.14 0.17
CA GLU A 3 -6.63 8.24 1.05
C GLU A 3 -6.51 7.35 2.29
N ALA A 4 -5.71 6.27 2.21
CA ALA A 4 -5.35 5.44 3.36
C ALA A 4 -4.16 6.02 4.17
N GLY A 5 -3.68 7.22 3.83
CA GLY A 5 -2.57 7.87 4.51
C GLY A 5 -1.18 7.33 4.16
N ILE A 6 -1.08 6.36 3.24
CA ILE A 6 0.18 5.83 2.70
C ILE A 6 0.56 6.67 1.49
N LEU A 7 1.52 7.57 1.69
CA LEU A 7 1.98 8.53 0.70
C LEU A 7 3.28 8.05 0.03
N ASP A 8 3.64 8.73 -1.05
CA ASP A 8 4.92 8.50 -1.70
C ASP A 8 6.09 8.75 -0.72
N GLY A 9 7.08 7.88 -0.78
CA GLY A 9 8.23 7.88 0.14
C GLY A 9 7.98 7.22 1.51
N ASP A 10 6.77 6.74 1.80
CA ASP A 10 6.54 5.96 3.02
C ASP A 10 7.12 4.55 2.90
N TYR A 11 7.57 4.03 4.05
CA TYR A 11 7.85 2.61 4.21
C TYR A 11 6.63 1.92 4.81
N VAL A 12 6.32 0.72 4.33
CA VAL A 12 5.31 -0.15 4.94
C VAL A 12 5.99 -1.38 5.53
N LEU A 13 5.61 -1.75 6.74
CA LEU A 13 5.99 -3.03 7.32
C LEU A 13 4.91 -4.06 6.98
N VAL A 14 5.34 -5.14 6.35
CA VAL A 14 4.48 -6.23 5.92
C VAL A 14 4.73 -7.43 6.83
N ARG A 15 3.67 -7.94 7.46
CA ARG A 15 3.70 -9.23 8.13
C ARG A 15 3.51 -10.33 7.08
N PRO A 16 4.48 -11.22 6.85
CA PRO A 16 4.37 -12.26 5.84
C PRO A 16 3.20 -13.21 6.16
N GLN A 17 2.29 -13.36 5.19
CA GLN A 17 1.16 -14.29 5.25
C GLN A 17 0.56 -14.43 3.85
N SER A 18 0.07 -15.62 3.49
CA SER A 18 -0.53 -15.89 2.18
C SER A 18 -2.03 -15.64 2.12
N MET A 19 -2.67 -15.38 3.27
CA MET A 19 -4.10 -15.13 3.41
C MET A 19 -4.32 -13.74 3.99
N ALA A 20 -5.44 -13.11 3.65
CA ALA A 20 -5.87 -11.82 4.21
C ALA A 20 -7.40 -11.77 4.26
N GLU A 21 -7.94 -10.91 5.11
CA GLU A 21 -9.37 -10.68 5.23
C GLU A 21 -9.83 -9.56 4.29
N LYS A 22 -11.13 -9.56 3.98
CA LYS A 22 -11.75 -8.51 3.16
C LYS A 22 -11.55 -7.14 3.83
N GLY A 23 -11.03 -6.18 3.06
CA GLY A 23 -10.78 -4.82 3.49
C GLY A 23 -9.41 -4.61 4.15
N GLU A 24 -8.58 -5.65 4.29
CA GLU A 24 -7.20 -5.47 4.75
C GLU A 24 -6.33 -4.85 3.66
N ILE A 25 -5.32 -4.07 4.06
CA ILE A 25 -4.28 -3.59 3.15
C ILE A 25 -3.22 -4.68 3.02
N VAL A 26 -2.95 -5.12 1.81
CA VAL A 26 -1.97 -6.17 1.52
C VAL A 26 -0.87 -5.65 0.62
N ALA A 27 0.34 -6.20 0.80
CA ALA A 27 1.32 -6.25 -0.25
C ALA A 27 1.07 -7.52 -1.08
N ALA A 28 0.98 -7.37 -2.39
CA ALA A 28 0.75 -8.48 -3.31
C ALA A 28 1.67 -8.37 -4.53
N SER A 29 2.02 -9.50 -5.13
CA SER A 29 2.67 -9.56 -6.43
C SER A 29 1.69 -9.98 -7.52
N ILE A 30 1.82 -9.41 -8.70
CA ILE A 30 1.08 -9.75 -9.91
C ILE A 30 2.10 -9.88 -11.04
N GLY A 31 2.37 -11.10 -11.47
CA GLY A 31 3.52 -11.40 -12.31
C GLY A 31 4.81 -10.93 -11.63
N ASN A 32 5.49 -9.96 -12.24
CA ASN A 32 6.75 -9.41 -11.73
C ASN A 32 6.60 -8.08 -10.96
N GLU A 33 5.38 -7.58 -10.78
CA GLU A 33 5.13 -6.29 -10.12
C GLU A 33 4.59 -6.48 -8.71
N ALA A 34 5.11 -5.71 -7.76
CA ALA A 34 4.58 -5.63 -6.40
C ALA A 34 3.66 -4.43 -6.23
N THR A 35 2.57 -4.58 -5.49
CA THR A 35 1.57 -3.54 -5.27
C THR A 35 1.06 -3.54 -3.84
N VAL A 36 0.62 -2.37 -3.36
CA VAL A 36 -0.11 -2.22 -2.09
C VAL A 36 -1.51 -1.73 -2.39
N LYS A 37 -2.52 -2.49 -1.96
CA LYS A 37 -3.96 -2.26 -2.23
C LYS A 37 -4.81 -2.82 -1.09
N TYR A 38 -6.06 -2.38 -1.02
CA TYR A 38 -7.06 -3.07 -0.21
C TYR A 38 -7.50 -4.37 -0.90
N PHE A 39 -7.54 -5.46 -0.14
CA PHE A 39 -7.91 -6.78 -0.62
C PHE A 39 -9.41 -7.04 -0.48
N PHE A 40 -10.09 -7.36 -1.57
CA PHE A 40 -11.50 -7.74 -1.58
C PHE A 40 -11.66 -9.09 -2.29
N PRO A 41 -11.66 -10.21 -1.56
CA PRO A 41 -11.92 -11.52 -2.14
C PRO A 41 -13.40 -11.65 -2.51
N GLU A 42 -13.66 -12.23 -3.67
CA GLU A 42 -14.98 -12.64 -4.14
C GLU A 42 -14.94 -14.12 -4.56
N LYS A 43 -16.10 -14.70 -4.90
CA LYS A 43 -16.22 -16.15 -5.11
C LYS A 43 -15.25 -16.72 -6.17
N ASN A 44 -15.07 -16.01 -7.30
CA ASN A 44 -14.28 -16.47 -8.45
C ASN A 44 -13.24 -15.42 -8.92
N ARG A 45 -12.96 -14.43 -8.08
CA ARG A 45 -12.06 -13.31 -8.42
C ARG A 45 -11.55 -12.61 -7.18
N VAL A 46 -10.47 -11.87 -7.34
CA VAL A 46 -9.95 -10.93 -6.35
C VAL A 46 -10.07 -9.52 -6.92
N VAL A 47 -10.58 -8.60 -6.10
CA VAL A 47 -10.57 -7.18 -6.41
C VAL A 47 -9.56 -6.48 -5.51
N LEU A 48 -8.57 -5.83 -6.11
CA LEU A 48 -7.61 -4.99 -5.42
C LEU A 48 -8.01 -3.53 -5.59
N LYS A 49 -8.51 -2.92 -4.52
CA LYS A 49 -8.98 -1.53 -4.57
C LYS A 49 -7.86 -0.58 -4.16
N PRO A 50 -7.57 0.47 -4.97
CA PRO A 50 -6.72 1.54 -4.53
C PRO A 50 -7.43 2.38 -3.47
N ALA A 51 -6.65 2.95 -2.55
CA ALA A 51 -7.08 4.09 -1.73
C ALA A 51 -6.64 5.39 -2.42
N ASN A 52 -7.00 5.56 -3.68
CA ASN A 52 -6.73 6.75 -4.47
C ASN A 52 -7.74 6.82 -5.62
N SER A 53 -8.63 7.79 -5.57
CA SER A 53 -9.69 8.05 -6.55
C SER A 53 -9.20 8.23 -7.99
N ASP A 54 -7.93 8.59 -8.19
CA ASP A 54 -7.32 8.70 -9.52
C ASP A 54 -7.07 7.33 -10.20
N PHE A 55 -7.27 6.21 -9.50
CA PHE A 55 -6.93 4.87 -9.97
C PHE A 55 -8.14 3.94 -9.91
N GLU A 56 -8.32 3.14 -10.96
CA GLU A 56 -9.37 2.13 -11.02
C GLU A 56 -9.00 0.87 -10.18
N PRO A 57 -10.00 0.16 -9.63
CA PRO A 57 -9.79 -1.16 -9.05
C PRO A 57 -9.21 -2.15 -10.05
N LEU A 58 -8.31 -3.01 -9.59
CA LEU A 58 -7.79 -4.13 -10.38
C LEU A 58 -8.59 -5.38 -10.08
N VAL A 59 -9.11 -6.04 -11.12
CA VAL A 59 -9.92 -7.26 -11.02
C VAL A 59 -9.12 -8.41 -11.59
N LEU A 60 -8.83 -9.41 -10.75
CA LEU A 60 -8.02 -10.58 -11.07
C LEU A 60 -8.94 -11.80 -11.07
N ASN A 61 -9.04 -12.50 -12.21
CA ASN A 61 -9.88 -13.69 -12.29
C ASN A 61 -9.08 -14.92 -11.86
N GLU A 62 -9.80 -15.93 -11.37
CA GLU A 62 -9.19 -17.19 -10.99
C GLU A 62 -8.48 -17.84 -12.20
N GLY A 63 -7.19 -18.15 -12.05
CA GLY A 63 -6.38 -18.84 -13.06
C GLY A 63 -5.83 -17.99 -14.21
N SER A 64 -6.20 -16.71 -14.33
CA SER A 64 -5.68 -15.82 -15.38
C SER A 64 -4.44 -15.02 -14.97
N ASP A 65 -4.26 -14.80 -13.68
CA ASP A 65 -3.27 -13.85 -13.16
C ASP A 65 -2.29 -14.55 -12.20
N ASP A 66 -0.98 -14.31 -12.34
CA ASP A 66 0.03 -14.75 -11.36
C ASP A 66 -0.02 -13.86 -10.12
N PHE A 67 -1.11 -13.99 -9.35
CA PHE A 67 -1.37 -13.21 -8.14
C PHE A 67 -0.92 -13.97 -6.89
N LYS A 68 -0.17 -13.29 -6.02
CA LYS A 68 0.19 -13.80 -4.69
C LYS A 68 0.09 -12.70 -3.65
N ILE A 69 -0.51 -13.02 -2.50
CA ILE A 69 -0.40 -12.17 -1.31
C ILE A 69 0.98 -12.41 -0.70
N LEU A 70 1.76 -11.34 -0.56
CA LEU A 70 3.08 -11.37 0.11
C LEU A 70 2.91 -11.20 1.62
N GLY A 71 1.91 -10.42 2.04
CA GLY A 71 1.55 -10.27 3.44
C GLY A 71 0.60 -9.10 3.72
N LYS A 72 0.21 -8.97 4.99
CA LYS A 72 -0.62 -7.87 5.48
C LYS A 72 0.24 -6.67 5.85
N VAL A 73 -0.14 -5.48 5.41
CA VAL A 73 0.48 -4.24 5.89
C VAL A 73 0.01 -3.98 7.32
N ILE A 74 0.94 -3.89 8.26
CA ILE A 74 0.66 -3.72 9.70
C ILE A 74 1.13 -2.38 10.25
N LEU A 75 2.05 -1.69 9.57
CA LEU A 75 2.58 -0.40 9.98
C LEU A 75 2.99 0.44 8.77
N VAL A 76 2.77 1.75 8.89
CA VAL A 76 3.26 2.77 7.96
C VAL A 76 4.27 3.62 8.72
N LEU A 77 5.48 3.74 8.18
CA LEU A 77 6.54 4.58 8.71
C LEU A 77 6.83 5.70 7.73
N ARG A 78 6.58 6.94 8.16
CA ARG A 78 6.97 8.14 7.43
C ARG A 78 8.16 8.80 8.11
N ILE A 79 9.28 8.86 7.40
CA ILE A 79 10.47 9.59 7.86
C ILE A 79 10.30 11.05 7.41
N LEU A 80 10.10 11.95 8.37
CA LEU A 80 10.04 13.37 8.09
C LEU A 80 11.45 13.87 7.78
N LYS A 81 11.63 14.54 6.64
CA LYS A 81 12.88 15.24 6.33
C LYS A 81 13.07 16.40 7.33
N GLU A 82 14.32 16.74 7.63
CA GLU A 82 14.62 17.90 8.45
C GLU A 82 13.92 19.15 7.93
N LYS A 83 13.51 20.03 8.84
CA LYS A 83 12.89 21.31 8.45
C LYS A 83 13.84 22.06 7.50
N PRO A 84 13.31 22.64 6.41
CA PRO A 84 14.10 23.52 5.53
C PRO A 84 14.85 24.58 6.35
N SER A 85 16.07 24.93 5.94
CA SER A 85 17.00 25.78 6.70
C SER A 85 16.48 27.18 7.03
N PHE A 86 15.33 27.57 6.49
CA PHE A 86 14.64 28.84 6.75
C PHE A 86 14.43 29.11 8.25
N TYR A 87 14.28 28.07 9.07
CA TYR A 87 14.07 28.22 10.52
C TYR A 87 15.34 28.40 11.36
N LYS A 88 16.55 28.31 10.79
CA LYS A 88 17.82 28.48 11.55
C LYS A 88 18.24 29.95 11.75
N LYS A 89 17.61 30.92 11.08
CA LYS A 89 18.11 32.31 11.05
C LYS A 89 17.66 33.22 12.20
N ASN A 90 16.76 32.79 13.10
CA ASN A 90 16.19 33.64 14.16
C ASN A 90 16.49 33.20 15.60
N ARG A 91 17.61 32.50 15.83
CA ARG A 91 18.14 32.29 17.19
C ARG A 91 19.59 32.71 17.19
N LEU A 92 19.82 34.00 17.41
CA LEU A 92 21.01 34.62 18.01
C LEU A 92 20.82 36.14 17.91
N SER A 93 20.21 36.72 18.96
CA SER A 93 20.30 38.13 19.34
C SER A 93 20.19 38.20 20.86
#